data_AF-A0A674DNW1-F1
#
_entry.id   AF-A0A674DNW1-F1
#
_cell.length_a   1.000
_cell.length_b   1.000
_cell.length_c   1.000
_cell.angle_alpha   90.00
_cell.angle_beta   90.00
_cell.angle_gamma   90.00
#
_symmetry.space_group_name_H-M   'P 1'
#
loop_
_entity.id
_entity.type
_entity.pdbx_description
1 polymer ?
#
loop_
_entity_poly.entity_id
_entity_poly.type
_entity_poly.pdbx_seq_one_letter_code
_entity_poly.pdbx_strand_id
1 'polypeptide(L)'
;MLAIGVGVMCFGYWRLFKWNRERRRLQIEELEARIALLPLLQAEQDRRQLRMLRENLEEEAVVMKDVPGWKVGENVFHTDRWVAPLTEELFNLRPREELLHKRFGFLWYV
;
A
#
# COMPACT_ATOMS: atom_id res chain seq x y z
N MET A 1 -20.66 -19.38 47.13
CA MET A 1 -20.78 -19.04 45.70
C MET A 1 -19.75 -17.99 45.25
N LEU A 2 -19.56 -16.88 45.97
CA LEU A 2 -18.62 -15.81 45.59
C LEU A 2 -17.14 -16.27 45.47
N ALA A 3 -16.65 -17.11 46.38
CA ALA A 3 -15.26 -17.60 46.35
C ALA A 3 -14.93 -18.45 45.10
N ILE A 4 -15.89 -19.25 44.62
CA ILE A 4 -15.74 -20.03 43.38
C ILE A 4 -15.67 -19.09 42.17
N GLY A 5 -16.52 -18.06 42.15
CA GLY A 5 -16.49 -17.03 41.11
C GLY A 5 -15.15 -16.28 41.05
N VAL A 6 -14.61 -15.88 42.21
CA VAL A 6 -13.29 -15.24 42.30
C VAL A 6 -12.18 -16.20 41.84
N GLY A 7 -12.23 -17.48 42.23
CA GLY A 7 -11.25 -18.48 41.79
C GLY A 7 -11.22 -18.67 40.27
N VAL A 8 -12.40 -18.76 39.63
CA VAL A 8 -12.52 -18.85 38.17
C VAL A 8 -12.01 -17.58 37.49
N MET A 9 -12.31 -16.40 38.05
CA MET A 9 -11.80 -15.14 37.51
C MET A 9 -10.27 -15.05 37.61
N CYS A 10 -9.67 -15.37 38.77
CA CYS A 10 -8.22 -15.39 38.93
C CYS A 10 -7.53 -16.34 37.94
N PHE A 11 -8.09 -17.53 37.74
CA PHE A 11 -7.59 -18.49 36.75
C PHE A 11 -7.75 -17.96 35.30
N GLY A 12 -8.90 -17.38 34.99
CA GLY A 12 -9.19 -16.77 33.68
C GLY A 12 -8.18 -15.66 33.36
N TYR A 13 -7.94 -14.75 34.29
CA TYR A 13 -6.94 -13.70 34.13
C TYR A 13 -5.53 -14.26 33.93
N TRP A 14 -5.11 -15.23 34.74
CA TRP A 14 -3.80 -15.87 34.59
C TRP A 14 -3.62 -16.49 33.19
N ARG A 15 -4.64 -17.20 32.68
CA ARG A 15 -4.63 -17.78 31.34
C ARG A 15 -4.60 -16.72 30.25
N LEU A 16 -5.40 -15.65 30.39
CA LEU A 16 -5.40 -14.51 29.47
C LEU A 16 -4.05 -13.80 29.42
N PHE A 17 -3.41 -13.56 30.56
CA PHE A 17 -2.09 -12.94 30.60
C PHE A 17 -1.04 -13.82 29.91
N LYS A 18 -1.06 -15.14 30.16
CA LYS A 18 -0.17 -16.08 29.47
C LYS A 18 -0.40 -16.04 27.96
N TRP A 19 -1.66 -16.08 27.53
CA TRP A 19 -2.01 -16.06 26.12
C TRP A 19 -1.69 -14.74 25.42
N ASN A 20 -1.93 -13.60 26.09
CA ASN A 20 -1.60 -12.27 25.54
C ASN A 20 -0.11 -12.10 25.33
N ARG A 21 0.72 -12.66 26.23
CA ARG A 21 2.17 -12.68 26.05
C ARG A 21 2.57 -13.51 24.84
N GLU A 22 1.94 -14.66 24.64
CA GLU A 22 2.20 -15.51 23.48
C GLU A 22 1.78 -14.83 22.17
N ARG A 23 0.58 -14.27 22.11
CA ARG A 23 0.11 -13.50 20.95
C ARG A 23 1.05 -12.36 20.58
N ARG A 24 1.63 -11.68 21.58
CA ARG A 24 2.62 -10.64 21.34
C ARG A 24 3.91 -11.20 20.72
N ARG A 25 4.38 -12.38 21.15
CA ARG A 25 5.55 -13.03 20.54
C ARG A 25 5.28 -13.37 19.08
N LEU A 26 4.12 -13.95 18.77
CA LEU A 26 3.71 -14.27 17.41
C LEU A 26 3.58 -13.01 16.54
N GLN A 27 3.03 -11.91 17.07
CA GLN A 27 2.97 -10.64 16.36
C GLN A 27 4.35 -10.06 16.06
N ILE A 28 5.31 -10.21 16.97
CA ILE A 28 6.70 -9.78 16.72
C ILE A 28 7.31 -10.61 15.59
N GLU A 29 7.13 -11.93 15.61
CA GLU A 29 7.61 -12.81 14.54
C GLU A 29 6.99 -12.45 13.18
N GLU A 30 5.68 -12.17 13.13
CA GLU A 30 5.01 -11.71 11.90
C GLU A 30 5.55 -10.36 11.40
N LEU A 31 5.83 -9.42 12.30
CA LEU A 31 6.42 -8.13 11.96
C LEU A 31 7.86 -8.28 11.45
N GLU A 32 8.67 -9.14 12.09
CA GLU A 32 10.03 -9.45 11.64
C GLU A 32 10.03 -10.11 10.27
N ALA A 33 9.11 -11.06 10.03
CA ALA A 33 8.91 -11.67 8.72
C ALA A 33 8.52 -10.63 7.66
N ARG A 34 7.66 -9.67 8.00
CA ARG A 34 7.32 -8.56 7.11
C ARG A 34 8.55 -7.70 6.82
N ILE A 35 9.32 -7.29 7.83
CA ILE A 35 10.53 -6.48 7.67
C ILE A 35 11.53 -7.16 6.73
N ALA A 36 11.69 -8.48 6.83
CA ALA A 36 12.55 -9.25 5.93
C ALA A 36 12.12 -9.18 4.46
N LEU A 37 10.80 -9.13 4.20
CA LEU A 37 10.23 -9.07 2.85
C LEU A 37 10.08 -7.65 2.28
N LEU A 38 9.98 -6.63 3.14
CA LEU A 38 9.80 -5.23 2.74
C LEU A 38 10.77 -4.74 1.63
N PRO A 39 12.09 -4.98 1.68
CA PRO A 39 12.99 -4.42 0.66
C PRO A 39 12.71 -4.97 -0.75
N LEU A 40 12.29 -6.23 -0.87
CA LEU A 40 11.92 -6.82 -2.16
C LEU A 40 10.63 -6.20 -2.69
N LEU A 41 9.60 -6.13 -1.84
CA LEU A 41 8.31 -5.55 -2.21
C LEU A 41 8.44 -4.06 -2.59
N GLN A 42 9.29 -3.33 -1.88
CA GLN A 42 9.58 -1.93 -2.19
C GLN A 42 10.23 -1.79 -3.57
N ALA A 43 11.27 -2.59 -3.84
CA ALA A 43 11.95 -2.55 -5.14
C ALA A 43 11.03 -2.95 -6.31
N GLU A 44 10.15 -3.93 -6.11
CA GLU A 44 9.15 -4.32 -7.11
C GLU A 44 8.13 -3.21 -7.36
N GLN A 45 7.65 -2.56 -6.30
CA GLN A 45 6.71 -1.46 -6.39
C GLN A 45 7.33 -0.25 -7.10
N ASP A 46 8.58 0.11 -6.75
CA ASP A 46 9.31 1.22 -7.40
C ASP A 46 9.49 0.96 -8.89
N ARG A 47 9.92 -0.25 -9.27
CA ARG A 47 10.05 -0.67 -10.69
C ARG A 47 8.72 -0.61 -11.42
N ARG A 48 7.64 -1.06 -10.77
CA ARG A 48 6.29 -1.03 -11.34
C ARG A 48 5.84 0.40 -11.60
N GLN A 49 6.02 1.31 -10.63
CA GLN A 49 5.63 2.71 -10.77
C GLN A 49 6.40 3.41 -11.89
N LEU A 50 7.73 3.27 -11.92
CA LEU A 50 8.56 3.89 -12.96
C LEU A 50 8.23 3.35 -14.36
N ARG A 51 7.93 2.05 -14.49
CA ARG A 51 7.50 1.48 -15.77
C ARG A 51 6.20 2.10 -16.27
N MET A 52 5.20 2.23 -15.40
CA MET A 52 3.91 2.82 -15.79
C MET A 52 4.05 4.30 -16.17
N LEU A 53 4.84 5.07 -15.41
CA LEU A 53 5.11 6.46 -15.76
C LEU A 53 5.85 6.58 -17.10
N ARG A 54 6.78 5.67 -17.38
CA ARG A 54 7.50 5.64 -18.64
C ARG A 54 6.56 5.35 -19.82
N GLU A 55 5.70 4.35 -19.69
CA GLU A 55 4.65 4.03 -20.68
C GLU A 55 3.73 5.24 -20.92
N ASN A 56 3.26 5.88 -19.84
CA ASN A 56 2.36 7.03 -19.95
C ASN A 56 3.04 8.23 -20.63
N LEU A 57 4.32 8.48 -20.36
CA LEU A 57 5.10 9.55 -20.99
C LEU A 57 5.32 9.29 -22.49
N GLU A 58 5.60 8.04 -22.86
CA GLU A 58 5.76 7.64 -24.27
C GLU A 58 4.45 7.81 -25.06
N GLU A 59 3.32 7.39 -24.49
CA GLU A 59 1.99 7.59 -25.09
C GLU A 59 1.59 9.08 -25.14
N GLU A 60 1.86 9.85 -24.07
CA GLU A 60 1.64 11.29 -24.05
C GLU A 60 2.42 11.98 -25.19
N ALA A 61 3.67 11.59 -25.43
CA ALA A 61 4.47 12.13 -26.53
C ALA A 61 3.86 11.86 -27.91
N VAL A 62 3.23 10.70 -28.09
CA VAL A 62 2.56 10.33 -29.34
C VAL A 62 1.24 11.10 -29.52
N VAL A 63 0.43 11.19 -28.46
CA VAL A 63 -0.89 11.83 -28.50
C VAL A 63 -0.80 13.35 -28.60
N MET A 64 0.16 13.97 -27.91
CA MET A 64 0.27 15.43 -27.80
C MET A 64 1.21 16.09 -28.82
N LYS A 65 1.77 15.32 -29.76
CA LYS A 65 2.74 15.83 -30.75
C LYS A 65 2.24 17.02 -31.58
N ASP A 66 0.93 17.10 -31.82
CA ASP A 66 0.31 18.08 -32.72
C ASP A 66 -0.25 19.30 -31.97
N VAL A 67 -0.16 19.34 -30.64
CA VAL A 67 -0.73 20.41 -29.81
C VAL A 67 0.33 21.50 -29.54
N PRO A 68 0.12 22.75 -29.99
CA PRO A 68 1.10 23.82 -29.81
C PRO A 68 1.23 24.22 -28.34
N GLY A 69 2.47 24.33 -27.87
CA GLY A 69 2.79 24.76 -26.50
C GLY A 69 2.74 23.66 -25.44
N TRP A 70 2.42 22.42 -25.81
CA TRP A 70 2.49 21.28 -24.89
C TRP A 70 3.93 20.81 -24.68
N LYS A 71 4.33 20.63 -23.42
CA LYS A 71 5.63 20.04 -23.05
C LYS A 71 5.39 18.69 -22.38
N VAL A 72 5.82 17.63 -23.05
CA VAL A 72 5.69 16.26 -22.55
C VAL A 72 6.47 16.10 -21.24
N GLY A 73 5.81 15.59 -20.20
CA GLY A 73 6.44 15.33 -18.90
C GLY A 73 6.89 16.58 -18.13
N GLU A 74 6.29 17.75 -18.41
CA GLU A 74 6.56 18.95 -17.62
C GLU A 74 6.07 18.78 -16.17
N ASN A 75 6.95 19.08 -15.21
CA ASN A 75 6.59 19.02 -13.80
C ASN A 75 5.69 20.22 -13.46
N VAL A 76 4.50 19.94 -12.90
CA VAL A 76 3.56 20.96 -12.44
C VAL A 76 4.09 21.71 -11.20
N PHE A 77 4.96 21.07 -10.43
CA PHE A 77 5.56 21.65 -9.24
C PHE A 77 6.82 22.45 -9.58
N HIS A 78 7.05 23.53 -8.81
CA HIS A 78 8.26 24.35 -8.91
C HIS A 78 9.53 23.70 -8.30
N THR A 79 9.48 22.41 -7.95
CA THR A 79 10.58 21.70 -7.26
C THR A 79 11.11 20.56 -8.11
N ASP A 80 12.43 20.32 -8.06
CA ASP A 80 13.08 19.19 -8.74
C ASP A 80 13.02 17.87 -7.92
N ARG A 81 12.26 17.89 -6.81
CA ARG A 81 12.13 16.72 -5.93
C ARG A 81 11.18 15.71 -6.57
N TRP A 82 11.48 14.43 -6.40
CA TRP A 82 10.52 13.36 -6.70
C TRP A 82 9.22 13.54 -5.91
N VAL A 83 8.10 13.57 -6.64
CA VAL A 83 6.74 13.56 -6.09
C VAL A 83 6.13 12.21 -6.41
N ALA A 84 5.56 11.55 -5.41
CA ALA A 84 4.88 10.27 -5.62
C ALA A 84 3.64 10.50 -6.51
N PRO A 85 3.49 9.74 -7.61
CA PRO A 85 2.40 9.94 -8.54
C PRO A 85 1.05 9.56 -7.93
N LEU A 86 0.01 10.26 -8.34
CA LEU A 86 -1.36 9.92 -7.96
C LEU A 86 -1.82 8.64 -8.69
N THR A 87 -2.76 7.91 -8.09
CA THR A 87 -3.36 6.73 -8.75
C THR A 87 -3.99 7.11 -10.09
N GLU A 88 -4.56 8.31 -10.20
CA GLU A 88 -5.17 8.79 -11.43
C GLU A 88 -4.12 9.10 -12.51
N GLU A 89 -2.94 9.61 -12.14
CA GLU A 89 -1.82 9.85 -13.08
C GLU A 89 -1.23 8.54 -13.62
N LEU A 90 -1.22 7.48 -12.80
CA LEU A 90 -0.71 6.16 -13.21
C LEU A 90 -1.68 5.38 -14.10
N PHE A 91 -3.00 5.53 -13.87
CA PHE A 91 -4.03 4.71 -14.52
C PHE A 91 -4.92 5.51 -15.49
N ASN A 92 -4.56 6.74 -15.85
CA ASN A 92 -5.31 7.60 -16.77
C ASN A 92 -5.52 6.99 -18.17
N LEU A 93 -4.51 6.32 -18.73
CA LEU A 93 -4.56 5.71 -20.07
C LEU A 93 -5.11 4.29 -20.08
N ARG A 94 -5.43 3.74 -18.90
CA ARG A 94 -5.82 2.34 -18.73
C ARG A 94 -7.34 2.20 -18.65
N PRO A 95 -7.88 0.98 -18.82
CA PRO A 95 -9.31 0.73 -18.65
C PRO A 95 -9.80 1.19 -17.28
N ARG A 96 -11.00 1.80 -17.26
CA ARG A 96 -11.63 2.33 -16.04
C ARG A 96 -11.77 1.27 -14.95
N GLU A 97 -11.97 0.01 -15.32
CA GLU A 97 -12.05 -1.12 -14.39
C GLU A 97 -10.79 -1.27 -13.55
N GLU A 98 -9.60 -1.12 -14.15
CA GLU A 98 -8.33 -1.20 -13.42
C GLU A 98 -8.18 -0.07 -12.40
N LEU A 99 -8.56 1.16 -12.79
CA LEU A 99 -8.54 2.31 -11.91
C LEU A 99 -9.49 2.11 -10.72
N LEU A 100 -10.72 1.67 -10.98
CA LEU A 100 -11.71 1.41 -9.93
C LEU A 100 -11.25 0.29 -9.00
N HIS A 101 -10.71 -0.79 -9.54
CA HIS A 101 -10.16 -1.89 -8.75
C HIS A 101 -8.98 -1.41 -7.88
N LYS A 102 -8.10 -0.55 -8.40
CA LYS A 102 -6.98 0.00 -7.62
C LYS A 102 -7.43 0.96 -6.52
N ARG A 103 -8.48 1.74 -6.76
CA ARG A 103 -9.01 2.72 -5.82
C ARG A 103 -9.88 2.11 -4.73
N PHE A 104 -10.76 1.17 -5.10
CA PHE A 104 -11.80 0.63 -4.23
C PHE A 104 -11.70 -0.87 -3.97
N GLY A 105 -10.82 -1.60 -4.66
CA GLY A 105 -10.75 -3.06 -4.56
C GLY A 105 -10.51 -3.57 -3.15
N PHE A 106 -9.73 -2.85 -2.33
CA PHE A 106 -9.55 -3.22 -0.92
C PHE A 106 -10.84 -3.06 -0.10
N LEU A 107 -11.61 -1.99 -0.34
CA LEU A 107 -12.87 -1.74 0.36
C LEU A 107 -13.96 -2.73 -0.04
N TRP A 108 -13.98 -3.17 -1.31
CA TRP A 108 -14.94 -4.16 -1.80
C TRP A 108 -14.61 -5.60 -1.39
N TYR A 109 -13.38 -5.86 -0.98
CA TYR A 109 -12.92 -7.19 -0.58
C TYR A 109 -13.33 -7.57 0.86
N VAL A 110 -13.66 -6.58 1.69
CA VAL A 110 -14.11 -6.74 3.08
C VAL A 110 -15.62 -6.90 3.14
#